data_AF-A0A1I8CKA0-F1
#
_entry.id   AF-A0A1I8CKA0-F1
#
_cell.length_a   1.000
_cell.length_b   1.000
_cell.length_c   1.000
_cell.angle_alpha   90.00
_cell.angle_beta   90.00
_cell.angle_gamma   90.00
#
_symmetry.space_group_name_H-M   'P 1'
#
loop_
_entity.id
_entity.type
_entity.pdbx_description
1 polymer ?
#
loop_
_entity_poly.entity_id
_entity_poly.type
_entity_poly.pdbx_seq_one_letter_code
_entity_poly.pdbx_strand_id
1 'polypeptide(L)'
;MKLILEYLAIISHLSGTEELSDKDLAHIKDAVNQIRDTLKEDICKEVKTSPYLHLLLDHFIPQIERTRSVSFFSDQCSESIHCYMNQDTARVAALAPFDELKFLVLQHTFRQKVFDEKPNV
;
A
#
# COMPACT_ATOMS: atom_id res chain seq x y z
N MET A 1 9.64 -8.29 20.85
CA MET A 1 8.76 -7.30 20.18
C MET A 1 9.48 -6.07 19.65
N LYS A 2 10.32 -5.35 20.42
CA LYS A 2 11.06 -4.17 19.92
C LYS A 2 11.81 -4.45 18.61
N LEU A 3 12.52 -5.58 18.55
CA LEU A 3 13.28 -6.01 17.36
C LEU A 3 12.38 -6.18 16.12
N ILE A 4 11.25 -6.86 16.25
CA ILE A 4 10.28 -7.03 15.13
C ILE A 4 9.82 -5.66 14.61
N LEU A 5 9.54 -4.71 15.50
CA LEU A 5 9.14 -3.36 15.10
C LEU A 5 10.26 -2.60 14.39
N GLU A 6 11.52 -2.78 14.81
CA GLU A 6 12.67 -2.18 14.15
C GLU A 6 12.85 -2.72 12.72
N TYR A 7 12.71 -4.02 12.52
CA TYR A 7 12.76 -4.62 11.18
C TYR A 7 11.59 -4.18 10.29
N LEU A 8 10.37 -4.08 10.85
CA LEU A 8 9.22 -3.55 10.12
C LEU A 8 9.41 -2.07 9.74
N ALA A 9 10.07 -1.27 10.60
CA ALA A 9 10.37 0.13 10.30
C ALA A 9 11.32 0.28 9.10
N ILE A 10 12.30 -0.62 8.94
CA ILE A 10 13.18 -0.66 7.77
C ILE A 10 12.35 -0.87 6.50
N ILE A 11 11.46 -1.88 6.50
CA ILE A 11 10.59 -2.18 5.36
C ILE A 11 9.69 -0.99 5.03
N SER A 12 9.10 -0.36 6.05
CA SER A 12 8.24 0.82 5.88
C SER A 12 8.99 2.04 5.37
N HIS A 13 10.25 2.25 5.76
CA HIS A 13 11.03 3.38 5.26
C HIS A 13 11.33 3.21 3.76
N LEU A 14 11.62 1.99 3.34
CA LEU A 14 11.92 1.65 1.95
C LEU A 14 10.67 1.50 1.07
N SER A 15 9.46 1.58 1.63
CA SER A 15 8.23 1.57 0.82
C SER A 15 7.93 2.89 0.13
N GLY A 16 8.63 3.97 0.48
CA GLY A 16 8.46 5.29 -0.15
C GLY A 16 9.25 5.46 -1.46
N THR A 17 10.13 4.52 -1.82
CA THR A 17 10.96 4.62 -3.03
C THR A 17 10.18 4.15 -4.27
N GLU A 18 10.30 4.87 -5.39
CA GLU A 18 9.67 4.49 -6.66
C GLU A 18 10.18 3.13 -7.18
N GLU A 19 11.49 2.89 -7.06
CA GLU A 19 12.13 1.63 -7.46
C GLU A 19 13.22 1.22 -6.45
N LEU A 20 13.20 -0.04 -6.01
CA LEU A 20 14.14 -0.60 -5.06
C LEU A 20 15.46 -0.98 -5.75
N SER A 21 16.57 -0.46 -5.24
CA SER A 21 17.89 -0.91 -5.65
C SER A 21 18.18 -2.34 -5.14
N ASP A 22 19.19 -3.00 -5.71
CA ASP A 22 19.63 -4.31 -5.22
C ASP A 22 20.06 -4.27 -3.74
N LYS A 23 20.60 -3.13 -3.30
CA LYS A 23 20.97 -2.90 -1.90
C LYS A 23 19.73 -2.82 -1.00
N ASP A 24 18.68 -2.13 -1.45
CA ASP A 24 17.44 -2.00 -0.69
C ASP A 24 16.71 -3.35 -0.59
N LEU A 25 16.69 -4.12 -1.68
CA LEU A 25 16.17 -5.49 -1.67
C LEU A 25 16.94 -6.38 -0.68
N ALA A 26 18.28 -6.29 -0.66
CA ALA A 26 19.09 -7.05 0.28
C ALA A 26 18.77 -6.68 1.74
N HIS A 27 18.61 -5.39 2.04
CA HIS A 27 18.22 -4.91 3.38
C HIS A 27 16.82 -5.41 3.79
N ILE A 28 15.84 -5.34 2.88
CA ILE A 28 14.48 -5.82 3.15
C ILE A 28 14.49 -7.34 3.38
N LYS A 29 15.24 -8.08 2.58
CA LYS A 29 15.37 -9.54 2.70
C LYS A 29 15.99 -9.95 4.03
N ASP A 30 17.03 -9.25 4.46
CA ASP A 30 17.63 -9.46 5.78
C ASP A 30 16.60 -9.17 6.88
N ALA A 31 15.91 -8.02 6.84
CA ALA A 31 14.89 -7.66 7.81
C ALA A 31 13.77 -8.72 7.93
N VAL A 32 13.25 -9.24 6.81
CA VAL A 32 12.23 -10.31 6.82
C VAL A 32 12.77 -11.61 7.42
N ASN A 33 14.02 -11.98 7.12
CA ASN A 33 14.64 -13.16 7.72
C ASN A 33 14.81 -13.00 9.23
N GLN A 34 15.25 -11.82 9.70
CA GLN A 34 15.38 -11.54 11.12
C GLN A 34 14.03 -11.58 11.85
N ILE A 35 12.94 -11.10 11.22
CA ILE A 35 11.59 -11.26 11.74
C ILE A 35 11.23 -12.75 11.86
N ARG A 36 11.49 -13.54 10.80
CA ARG A 36 11.23 -14.99 10.81
C ARG A 36 11.96 -15.70 11.95
N ASP A 37 13.22 -15.35 12.19
CA ASP A 37 14.03 -15.99 13.22
C ASP A 37 13.59 -15.55 14.62
N THR A 38 13.27 -14.26 14.81
CA THR A 38 12.72 -13.76 16.08
C THR A 38 11.40 -14.46 16.44
N LEU A 39 10.54 -14.75 15.45
CA LEU A 39 9.27 -15.42 15.69
C LEU A 39 9.41 -16.89 16.13
N LYS A 40 10.57 -17.51 15.92
CA LYS A 40 10.87 -18.87 16.41
C LYS A 40 11.25 -18.90 17.89
N GLU A 41 11.55 -17.75 18.49
CA GLU A 41 11.88 -17.68 19.90
C GLU A 41 10.72 -18.12 20.79
N ASP A 42 11.03 -18.69 21.95
CA ASP A 42 10.03 -19.24 22.87
C ASP A 42 8.97 -18.20 23.29
N ILE A 43 9.37 -16.94 23.42
CA ILE A 43 8.49 -15.82 23.78
C ILE A 43 7.42 -15.53 22.71
N CYS A 44 7.62 -16.00 21.48
CA CYS A 44 6.72 -15.80 20.35
C CYS A 44 5.87 -17.03 20.02
N LYS A 45 5.97 -18.14 20.76
CA LYS A 45 5.24 -19.40 20.48
C LYS A 45 3.71 -19.26 20.43
N GLU A 46 3.15 -18.29 21.15
CA GLU A 46 1.70 -18.04 21.17
C GLU A 46 1.24 -17.10 20.05
N VAL A 47 2.16 -16.49 19.29
CA VAL A 47 1.83 -15.59 18.19
C VAL A 47 1.22 -16.42 17.06
N LYS A 48 -0.07 -16.21 16.82
CA LYS A 48 -0.77 -16.81 15.69
C LYS A 48 -0.36 -16.11 14.40
N THR A 49 -0.04 -16.88 13.38
CA THR A 49 0.23 -16.36 12.04
C THR A 49 -1.04 -15.81 11.42
N SER A 50 -1.10 -14.49 11.26
CA SER A 50 -2.15 -13.82 10.48
C SER A 50 -1.88 -13.95 8.98
N PRO A 51 -2.88 -13.75 8.11
CA PRO A 51 -2.67 -13.73 6.66
C PRO A 51 -1.58 -12.74 6.22
N TYR A 52 -1.51 -11.55 6.84
CA TYR A 52 -0.47 -10.57 6.54
C TYR A 52 0.92 -11.00 7.00
N LEU A 53 1.02 -11.69 8.15
CA LEU A 53 2.28 -12.23 8.60
C LEU A 53 2.76 -13.36 7.68
N HIS A 54 1.87 -14.25 7.26
CA HIS A 54 2.18 -15.29 6.27
C HIS A 54 2.64 -14.68 4.94
N LEU A 55 1.93 -13.67 4.44
CA LEU A 55 2.31 -12.93 3.24
C LEU A 55 3.72 -12.36 3.37
N LEU A 56 4.01 -11.67 4.49
CA LEU A 56 5.32 -11.08 4.77
C LEU A 56 6.44 -12.13 4.75
N LEU A 57 6.19 -13.29 5.35
CA LEU A 57 7.21 -14.32 5.53
C LEU A 57 7.44 -15.14 4.26
N ASP A 58 6.41 -15.42 3.46
CA ASP A 58 6.49 -16.44 2.42
C ASP A 58 6.33 -15.91 0.98
N HIS A 59 5.69 -14.75 0.81
CA HIS A 59 5.33 -14.23 -0.52
C HIS A 59 5.89 -12.84 -0.82
N PHE A 60 6.21 -12.08 0.21
CA PHE A 60 6.65 -10.69 0.07
C PHE A 60 7.95 -10.56 -0.72
N ILE A 61 9.01 -11.28 -0.33
CA ILE A 61 10.32 -11.19 -0.98
C ILE A 61 10.27 -11.57 -2.48
N PRO A 62 9.70 -12.72 -2.88
CA PRO A 62 9.58 -13.05 -4.31
C PRO A 62 8.86 -11.98 -5.13
N GLN A 63 7.84 -11.34 -4.54
CA GLN A 63 7.06 -10.32 -5.23
C GLN A 63 7.88 -9.04 -5.43
N ILE A 64 8.52 -8.52 -4.38
CA ILE A 64 9.31 -7.28 -4.49
C ILE A 64 10.58 -7.47 -5.35
N GLU A 65 11.16 -8.67 -5.39
CA GLU A 65 12.27 -8.98 -6.31
C GLU A 65 11.82 -8.85 -7.78
N ARG A 66 10.56 -9.20 -8.09
CA ARG A 66 9.98 -9.09 -9.43
C ARG A 66 9.52 -7.67 -9.75
N THR A 67 8.85 -6.99 -8.82
CA THR A 67 8.24 -5.67 -9.08
C THR A 67 9.17 -4.51 -8.78
N ARG A 68 10.28 -4.75 -8.06
CA ARG A 68 11.17 -3.73 -7.53
C ARG A 68 10.44 -2.67 -6.71
N SER A 69 9.31 -3.01 -6.09
CA SER A 69 8.49 -2.05 -5.33
C SER A 69 7.71 -2.73 -4.21
N VAL A 70 7.80 -2.17 -3.01
CA VAL A 70 6.96 -2.55 -1.86
C VAL A 70 5.52 -2.05 -2.04
N SER A 71 5.36 -0.90 -2.68
CA SER A 71 4.06 -0.24 -2.93
C SER A 71 3.11 -1.07 -3.79
N PHE A 72 3.59 -2.13 -4.42
CA PHE A 72 2.77 -3.13 -5.10
C PHE A 72 1.65 -3.70 -4.20
N PHE A 73 1.90 -3.83 -2.90
CA PHE A 73 0.93 -4.35 -1.93
C PHE A 73 -0.02 -3.27 -1.39
N SER A 74 0.06 -2.04 -1.90
CA SER A 74 -0.68 -0.90 -1.37
C SER A 74 -2.00 -0.70 -2.12
N ASP A 75 -3.09 -0.67 -1.38
CA ASP A 75 -4.41 -0.24 -1.88
C ASP A 75 -4.60 1.29 -1.75
N GLN A 76 -3.57 2.04 -1.36
CA GLN A 76 -3.67 3.49 -1.10
C GLN A 76 -4.15 4.29 -2.31
N CYS A 77 -3.80 3.86 -3.54
CA CYS A 77 -4.31 4.49 -4.75
C CYS A 77 -5.84 4.39 -4.82
N SER A 78 -6.40 3.20 -4.56
CA SER A 78 -7.84 2.97 -4.55
C SER A 78 -8.52 3.74 -3.42
N GLU A 79 -7.95 3.72 -2.21
CA GLU A 79 -8.47 4.49 -1.07
C GLU A 79 -8.48 6.00 -1.34
N SER A 80 -7.43 6.52 -1.98
CA SER A 80 -7.35 7.92 -2.38
C SER A 80 -8.47 8.27 -3.37
N ILE A 81 -8.72 7.41 -4.36
CA ILE A 81 -9.84 7.57 -5.32
C ILE A 81 -11.18 7.58 -4.58
N HIS A 82 -11.41 6.67 -3.64
CA HIS A 82 -12.63 6.64 -2.83
C HIS A 82 -12.82 7.93 -2.04
N CYS A 83 -11.75 8.47 -1.44
CA CYS A 83 -11.79 9.75 -0.73
C CYS A 83 -12.20 10.89 -1.66
N TYR A 84 -11.60 10.98 -2.87
CA TYR A 84 -11.96 11.98 -3.86
C TYR A 84 -13.43 11.88 -4.29
N MET A 85 -13.91 10.68 -4.59
CA MET A 85 -15.31 10.45 -4.97
C MET A 85 -16.27 10.86 -3.85
N ASN A 86 -15.94 10.56 -2.59
CA ASN A 86 -16.76 10.94 -1.44
C ASN A 86 -16.84 12.47 -1.28
N GLN A 87 -15.72 13.18 -1.44
CA GLN A 87 -15.70 14.64 -1.38
C GLN A 87 -16.59 15.28 -2.47
N ASP A 88 -16.55 14.74 -3.69
CA ASP A 88 -17.34 15.27 -4.80
C ASP A 88 -18.82 14.82 -4.75
N THR A 89 -19.16 13.79 -3.95
CA THR A 89 -20.55 13.31 -3.79
C THR A 89 -21.47 14.41 -3.26
N ALA A 90 -20.99 15.25 -2.35
CA ALA A 90 -21.77 16.39 -1.84
C ALA A 90 -22.07 17.44 -2.93
N ARG A 91 -21.17 17.61 -3.90
CA ARG A 91 -21.32 18.58 -5.00
C ARG A 91 -22.36 18.14 -6.02
N VAL A 92 -22.56 16.84 -6.16
CA VAL A 92 -23.56 16.24 -7.08
C VAL A 92 -24.81 15.76 -6.34
N ALA A 93 -24.94 16.01 -5.04
CA ALA A 93 -26.07 15.56 -4.23
C ALA A 93 -27.42 16.09 -4.73
N ALA A 94 -27.44 17.30 -5.30
CA ALA A 94 -28.64 17.88 -5.91
C ALA A 94 -29.11 17.16 -7.19
N LEU A 95 -28.25 16.33 -7.80
CA LEU A 95 -28.57 15.51 -8.96
C LEU A 95 -29.16 14.13 -8.58
N ALA A 96 -29.49 13.92 -7.30
CA ALA A 96 -30.06 12.67 -6.78
C ALA A 96 -31.22 12.05 -7.58
N PRO A 97 -32.16 12.81 -8.19
CA PRO A 97 -33.21 12.19 -9.01
C PRO A 97 -32.73 11.69 -10.39
N PHE A 98 -31.48 11.94 -10.77
CA PHE A 98 -30.90 11.58 -12.07
C PHE A 98 -29.58 10.81 -11.88
N ASP A 99 -29.66 9.55 -11.46
CA ASP A 99 -28.48 8.71 -11.15
C ASP A 99 -27.48 8.62 -12.32
N GLU A 100 -27.98 8.55 -13.56
CA GLU A 100 -27.13 8.54 -14.76
C GLU A 100 -26.33 9.83 -14.92
N LEU A 101 -26.96 10.98 -14.68
CA LEU A 101 -26.31 12.29 -14.75
C LEU A 101 -25.29 12.46 -13.61
N LYS A 102 -25.63 11.98 -12.41
CA LYS A 102 -24.73 11.95 -11.26
C LYS A 102 -23.48 11.11 -11.56
N PHE A 103 -23.66 9.92 -12.15
CA PHE A 103 -22.55 9.06 -12.57
C PHE A 103 -21.67 9.75 -13.62
N LEU A 104 -22.27 10.38 -14.63
CA LEU A 104 -21.56 11.05 -15.72
C LEU A 104 -20.73 12.25 -15.22
N VAL A 105 -21.29 13.05 -14.29
CA VAL A 105 -20.58 14.19 -13.68
C VAL A 105 -19.43 13.75 -12.77
N LEU A 106 -19.60 12.68 -11.99
CA LEU A 106 -18.53 12.10 -11.18
C LEU A 106 -17.41 11.55 -12.06
N GLN A 107 -17.74 10.83 -13.14
CA GLN A 107 -16.77 10.29 -14.08
C GLN A 107 -15.99 11.42 -14.80
N HIS A 108 -16.68 12.50 -15.19
CA HIS A 108 -16.04 13.65 -15.82
C HIS A 108 -15.10 14.38 -14.85
N THR A 109 -15.55 14.64 -13.63
CA THR A 109 -14.75 15.32 -12.59
C THR A 109 -13.52 14.51 -12.22
N PHE A 110 -13.66 13.18 -12.12
CA PHE A 110 -12.55 12.28 -11.91
C PHE A 110 -11.53 12.33 -13.06
N ARG A 111 -11.98 12.25 -14.32
CA ARG A 111 -11.08 12.36 -15.48
C ARG A 111 -10.35 13.70 -15.51
N GLN A 112 -11.02 14.81 -15.26
CA GLN A 112 -10.35 16.12 -15.22
C GLN A 112 -9.25 16.15 -14.16
N LYS A 113 -9.50 15.66 -12.94
CA LYS A 113 -8.47 15.65 -11.89
C LYS A 113 -7.28 14.75 -12.23
N VAL A 114 -7.53 13.58 -12.83
CA VAL A 114 -6.46 12.62 -13.20
C VAL A 114 -5.63 13.10 -14.40
N PHE A 115 -6.22 13.86 -15.33
CA PHE A 115 -5.57 14.20 -16.61
C PHE A 115 -5.24 15.68 -16.80
N ASP A 116 -5.85 16.61 -16.04
CA ASP A 116 -5.60 18.06 -16.17
C ASP A 116 -4.67 18.63 -15.08
N GLU A 117 -4.36 17.90 -14.00
CA GLU A 117 -3.29 18.28 -13.09
C GLU A 117 -1.94 18.08 -13.81
N LYS A 118 -1.46 19.14 -14.48
CA LYS A 118 -0.07 19.19 -14.93
C LYS A 118 0.84 18.89 -13.74
N PRO A 119 1.87 18.03 -13.90
CA PRO A 119 2.89 17.91 -12.87
C PRO A 119 3.48 19.31 -12.65
N ASN A 120 3.46 19.78 -11.40
CA ASN A 120 4.21 20.96 -11.02
C ASN A 120 5.69 20.61 -11.21
N VAL A 121 6.24 20.99 -12.37
CA VAL A 121 7.68 21.01 -12.68
C VAL A 121 8.35 22.07 -11.82
#